data_AF-A0A960XJJ2-F1
#
_entry.id   AF-A0A960XJJ2-F1
#
_cell.length_a   1.000
_cell.length_b   1.000
_cell.length_c   1.000
_cell.angle_alpha   90.00
_cell.angle_beta   90.00
_cell.angle_gamma   90.00
#
_symmetry.space_group_name_H-M   'P 1'
#
loop_
_entity.id
_entity.type
_entity.pdbx_description
1 polymer ?
#
loop_
_entity_poly.entity_id
_entity_poly.type
_entity_poly.pdbx_seq_one_letter_code
_entity_poly.pdbx_strand_id
1 'polypeptide(L)'
;LPADTVTIAEVAKTAGYATATFGKWGMGFFGTSGDPLKQGVDHFFGYNCQRHAHSYFPTYLFDDDQPFILPGNDGETVGETYAQELIQNDMIRWVREQGDKPFMLFYAITLPHGRHEIDDYGIYKDNPWTEQQKAYAAQITRMDTDIGELADTLRELGIAENTLLVFSGDNGSSFSPESEFGKLFKQASNGLRGYKRGMYEGALRQAAFAWWPGTIPAGRVDDQPWAFWDLMPTFVEISGAQPPAGYETDGYSLVEYLKGGPAPKRDYFYWELHPGDRPIQAARFGDWKAVRNG
;
A
#
# COMPACT_ATOMS: atom_id res chain seq x y z
N LEU A 1 -8.74 -14.61 2.09
CA LEU A 1 -7.96 -15.26 1.03
C LEU A 1 -8.30 -16.73 1.06
N PRO A 2 -8.57 -17.36 -0.10
CA PRO A 2 -8.62 -18.82 -0.20
C PRO A 2 -7.33 -19.45 0.35
N ALA A 3 -7.44 -20.64 0.94
CA ALA A 3 -6.32 -21.28 1.64
C ALA A 3 -5.19 -21.76 0.71
N ASP A 4 -5.48 -21.91 -0.58
CA ASP A 4 -4.58 -22.35 -1.64
C ASP A 4 -3.92 -21.18 -2.40
N THR A 5 -4.24 -19.93 -2.02
CA THR A 5 -3.60 -18.75 -2.63
C THR A 5 -2.21 -18.54 -2.05
N VAL A 6 -1.18 -18.65 -2.89
CA VAL A 6 0.21 -18.37 -2.49
C VAL A 6 0.43 -16.86 -2.34
N THR A 7 0.89 -16.42 -1.17
CA THR A 7 1.21 -15.01 -0.91
C THR A 7 2.70 -14.70 -1.07
N ILE A 8 3.03 -13.42 -1.25
CA ILE A 8 4.43 -12.97 -1.34
C ILE A 8 5.20 -13.21 -0.04
N ALA A 9 4.51 -13.22 1.10
CA ALA A 9 5.13 -13.55 2.38
C ALA A 9 5.49 -15.04 2.45
N GLU A 10 4.61 -15.94 2.00
CA GLU A 10 4.92 -17.37 1.91
C GLU A 10 6.08 -17.65 0.95
N VAL A 11 6.16 -16.92 -0.18
CA VAL A 11 7.31 -16.99 -1.08
C VAL A 11 8.58 -16.50 -0.37
N ALA A 12 8.53 -15.37 0.32
CA ALA A 12 9.66 -14.80 1.06
C ALA A 12 10.22 -15.77 2.12
N LYS A 13 9.35 -16.50 2.81
CA LYS A 13 9.73 -17.54 3.76
C LYS A 13 10.62 -18.62 3.16
N THR A 14 10.39 -19.01 1.90
CA THR A 14 11.20 -20.05 1.22
C THR A 14 12.65 -19.63 1.01
N ALA A 15 12.93 -18.32 0.99
CA ALA A 15 14.26 -17.73 0.91
C ALA A 15 14.82 -17.29 2.27
N GLY A 16 14.15 -17.64 3.38
CA GLY A 16 14.61 -17.31 4.73
C GLY A 16 14.40 -15.84 5.15
N TYR A 17 13.50 -15.11 4.48
CA TYR A 17 13.15 -13.74 4.86
C TYR A 17 12.28 -13.74 6.12
N ALA A 18 12.55 -12.81 7.03
CA ALA A 18 11.56 -12.40 8.02
C ALA A 18 10.44 -11.62 7.33
N THR A 19 9.21 -11.73 7.82
CA THR A 19 8.04 -11.14 7.14
C THR A 19 7.17 -10.36 8.09
N ALA A 20 6.79 -9.14 7.74
CA ALA A 20 5.86 -8.38 8.56
C ALA A 20 4.89 -7.57 7.73
N THR A 21 3.71 -7.33 8.31
CA THR A 21 2.69 -6.46 7.76
C THR A 21 2.26 -5.44 8.79
N PHE A 22 2.28 -4.16 8.41
CA PHE A 22 1.88 -3.06 9.28
C PHE A 22 0.75 -2.27 8.63
N GLY A 23 -0.22 -1.84 9.43
CA GLY A 23 -1.37 -1.08 8.95
C GLY A 23 -2.55 -1.97 8.58
N LYS A 24 -3.09 -1.84 7.37
CA LYS A 24 -4.36 -2.47 6.98
C LYS A 24 -4.16 -3.82 6.30
N TRP A 25 -4.85 -4.84 6.81
CA TRP A 25 -4.90 -6.17 6.16
C TRP A 25 -6.15 -6.36 5.30
N GLY A 26 -7.31 -6.63 5.93
CA GLY A 26 -8.59 -6.70 5.24
C GLY A 26 -8.79 -7.90 4.32
N MET A 27 -7.92 -8.90 4.36
CA MET A 27 -7.96 -10.07 3.50
C MET A 27 -8.43 -11.35 4.20
N GLY A 28 -8.83 -11.26 5.47
CA GLY A 28 -9.46 -12.31 6.26
C GLY A 28 -9.33 -12.03 7.75
N PHE A 29 -10.30 -12.50 8.54
CA PHE A 29 -10.25 -12.38 10.00
C PHE A 29 -9.25 -13.38 10.60
N PHE A 30 -8.72 -13.07 11.78
CA PHE A 30 -7.96 -14.03 12.56
C PHE A 30 -8.74 -15.34 12.77
N GLY A 31 -8.03 -16.46 12.68
CA GLY A 31 -8.61 -17.80 12.71
C GLY A 31 -9.15 -18.30 11.35
N THR A 32 -9.37 -17.44 10.36
CA THR A 32 -9.77 -17.85 8.99
C THR A 32 -8.57 -18.23 8.13
N SER A 33 -8.78 -18.69 6.89
CA SER A 33 -7.68 -18.94 5.93
C SER A 33 -6.98 -17.65 5.51
N GLY A 34 -7.67 -16.51 5.54
CA GLY A 34 -7.08 -15.21 5.21
C GLY A 34 -6.46 -14.49 6.41
N ASP A 35 -6.23 -15.17 7.51
CA ASP A 35 -5.48 -14.66 8.66
C ASP A 35 -4.03 -14.35 8.24
N PRO A 36 -3.48 -13.15 8.48
CA PRO A 36 -2.13 -12.80 8.04
C PRO A 36 -1.06 -13.80 8.53
N LEU A 37 -1.18 -14.31 9.76
CA LEU A 37 -0.22 -15.26 10.34
C LEU A 37 -0.28 -16.65 9.68
N LYS A 38 -1.41 -16.97 9.03
CA LYS A 38 -1.56 -18.17 8.20
C LYS A 38 -1.24 -17.92 6.73
N GLN A 39 -0.84 -16.71 6.39
CA GLN A 39 -0.54 -16.27 5.02
C GLN A 39 0.92 -15.84 4.92
N GLY A 40 1.78 -16.45 5.74
CA GLY A 40 3.23 -16.31 5.70
C GLY A 40 3.81 -15.14 6.47
N VAL A 41 2.99 -14.31 7.13
CA VAL A 41 3.44 -13.15 7.92
C VAL A 41 3.90 -13.59 9.33
N ASP A 42 5.10 -13.17 9.75
CA ASP A 42 5.62 -13.44 11.10
C ASP A 42 5.10 -12.48 12.16
N HIS A 43 4.96 -11.20 11.78
CA HIS A 43 4.53 -10.13 12.68
C HIS A 43 3.48 -9.26 12.00
N PHE A 44 2.35 -9.05 12.66
CA PHE A 44 1.30 -8.15 12.21
C PHE A 44 1.00 -7.09 13.26
N PHE A 45 1.00 -5.82 12.88
CA PHE A 45 0.50 -4.76 13.75
C PHE A 45 -0.40 -3.77 13.00
N GLY A 46 -1.66 -3.68 13.39
CA GLY A 46 -2.60 -2.71 12.83
C GLY A 46 -4.06 -3.18 12.71
N TYR A 47 -4.70 -2.82 11.60
CA TYR A 47 -6.13 -3.05 11.35
C TYR A 47 -6.36 -4.33 10.56
N ASN A 48 -6.86 -5.38 11.22
CA ASN A 48 -7.28 -6.58 10.50
C ASN A 48 -8.55 -6.34 9.64
N CYS A 49 -9.51 -5.56 10.15
CA CYS A 49 -10.80 -5.31 9.50
C CYS A 49 -10.81 -3.99 8.70
N GLN A 50 -11.23 -4.05 7.42
CA GLN A 50 -11.29 -2.85 6.56
C GLN A 50 -12.28 -1.78 7.04
N ARG A 51 -13.38 -2.20 7.70
CA ARG A 51 -14.37 -1.26 8.26
C ARG A 51 -13.82 -0.53 9.48
N HIS A 52 -13.06 -1.26 10.30
CA HIS A 52 -12.39 -0.72 11.48
C HIS A 52 -11.31 0.32 11.10
N ALA A 53 -10.61 0.08 9.98
CA ALA A 53 -9.62 0.99 9.39
C ALA A 53 -10.20 2.31 8.83
N HIS A 54 -11.44 2.70 9.17
CA HIS A 54 -11.99 4.01 8.82
C HIS A 54 -11.74 5.06 9.91
N SER A 55 -11.42 4.64 11.13
CA SER A 55 -11.06 5.53 12.25
C SER A 55 -9.56 5.51 12.49
N TYR A 56 -8.97 6.68 12.73
CA TYR A 56 -7.58 6.78 13.19
C TYR A 56 -7.46 6.83 14.71
N PHE A 57 -8.60 6.86 15.40
CA PHE A 57 -8.72 6.73 16.85
C PHE A 57 -9.62 5.52 17.17
N PRO A 58 -9.25 4.29 16.75
CA PRO A 58 -10.05 3.11 17.00
C PRO A 58 -9.96 2.69 18.48
N THR A 59 -10.91 1.90 18.96
CA THR A 59 -10.88 1.33 20.32
C THR A 59 -9.79 0.28 20.52
N TYR A 60 -9.26 -0.29 19.44
CA TYR A 60 -8.17 -1.27 19.47
C TYR A 60 -7.43 -1.36 18.12
N LEU A 61 -6.23 -1.90 18.13
CA LEU A 61 -5.55 -2.51 16.98
C LEU A 61 -5.37 -4.01 17.24
N PHE A 62 -4.69 -4.71 16.36
CA PHE A 62 -4.18 -6.05 16.63
C PHE A 62 -2.65 -6.00 16.66
N ASP A 63 -2.09 -6.70 17.64
CA ASP A 63 -0.69 -7.09 17.73
C ASP A 63 -0.67 -8.61 17.58
N ASP A 64 -0.20 -9.07 16.42
CA ASP A 64 -0.44 -10.41 15.90
C ASP A 64 -1.93 -10.78 15.99
N ASP A 65 -2.26 -11.92 16.60
CA ASP A 65 -3.64 -12.38 16.78
C ASP A 65 -4.33 -11.85 18.04
N GLN A 66 -3.67 -10.96 18.78
CA GLN A 66 -4.17 -10.40 20.03
C GLN A 66 -4.69 -8.96 19.87
N PRO A 67 -5.88 -8.64 20.41
CA PRO A 67 -6.35 -7.26 20.45
C PRO A 67 -5.44 -6.38 21.32
N PHE A 68 -4.94 -5.29 20.73
CA PHE A 68 -4.22 -4.24 21.42
C PHE A 68 -5.18 -3.08 21.71
N ILE A 69 -5.69 -3.00 22.94
CA ILE A 69 -6.70 -2.00 23.33
C ILE A 69 -6.07 -0.60 23.36
N LEU A 70 -6.81 0.40 22.86
CA LEU A 70 -6.42 1.80 22.90
C LEU A 70 -7.33 2.58 23.87
N PRO A 71 -6.95 2.71 25.15
CA PRO A 71 -7.68 3.54 26.11
C PRO A 71 -7.80 4.99 25.62
N GLY A 72 -8.90 5.65 25.97
CA GLY A 72 -9.15 7.04 25.55
C GLY A 72 -9.70 7.19 24.13
N ASN A 73 -9.79 6.10 23.36
CA ASN A 73 -10.45 6.08 22.05
C ASN A 73 -11.81 5.39 22.13
N ASP A 74 -12.82 5.97 21.49
CA ASP A 74 -14.17 5.40 21.36
C ASP A 74 -14.44 4.81 19.96
N GLY A 75 -13.55 5.03 18.99
CA GLY A 75 -13.75 4.62 17.60
C GLY A 75 -14.70 5.52 16.81
N GLU A 76 -15.25 6.57 17.42
CA GLU A 76 -16.28 7.44 16.85
C GLU A 76 -15.80 8.88 16.68
N THR A 77 -14.94 9.36 17.57
CA THR A 77 -14.43 10.72 17.60
C THR A 77 -12.89 10.75 17.67
N VAL A 78 -12.32 11.95 17.55
CA VAL A 78 -10.89 12.17 17.80
C VAL A 78 -10.62 11.89 19.29
N GLY A 79 -9.86 10.85 19.56
CA GLY A 79 -9.52 10.38 20.90
C GLY A 79 -8.10 10.75 21.32
N GLU A 80 -7.58 10.02 22.30
CA GLU A 80 -6.25 10.28 22.89
C GLU A 80 -5.10 9.68 22.08
N THR A 81 -5.30 8.51 21.46
CA THR A 81 -4.21 7.75 20.83
C THR A 81 -4.41 7.64 19.33
N TYR A 82 -3.50 8.25 18.57
CA TYR A 82 -3.50 8.17 17.11
C TYR A 82 -2.89 6.85 16.63
N ALA A 83 -3.69 5.99 16.01
CA ALA A 83 -3.27 4.63 15.65
C ALA A 83 -2.08 4.57 14.69
N GLN A 84 -1.98 5.51 13.76
CA GLN A 84 -0.87 5.56 12.80
C GLN A 84 0.48 5.78 13.49
N GLU A 85 0.53 6.56 14.57
CA GLU A 85 1.74 6.75 15.38
C GLU A 85 2.25 5.42 15.94
N LEU A 86 1.35 4.61 16.49
CA LEU A 86 1.71 3.29 17.02
C LEU A 86 2.19 2.34 15.91
N ILE A 87 1.49 2.32 14.77
CA ILE A 87 1.83 1.47 13.64
C ILE A 87 3.21 1.82 13.08
N GLN A 88 3.51 3.11 12.91
CA GLN A 88 4.80 3.59 12.45
C GLN A 88 5.91 3.20 13.43
N ASN A 89 5.71 3.46 14.73
CA ASN A 89 6.70 3.16 15.76
C ASN A 89 7.01 1.66 15.86
N ASP A 90 5.98 0.81 15.77
CA ASP A 90 6.15 -0.64 15.78
C ASP A 90 6.91 -1.13 14.54
N MET A 91 6.58 -0.57 13.37
CA MET A 91 7.27 -0.87 12.11
C MET A 91 8.75 -0.50 12.16
N ILE A 92 9.08 0.72 12.59
CA ILE A 92 10.48 1.16 12.73
C ILE A 92 11.24 0.31 13.75
N ARG A 93 10.61 -0.01 14.89
CA ARG A 93 11.20 -0.94 15.88
C ARG A 93 11.52 -2.28 15.24
N TRP A 94 10.55 -2.89 14.56
CA TRP A 94 10.70 -4.19 13.92
C TRP A 94 11.80 -4.20 12.85
N VAL A 95 11.86 -3.16 12.00
CA VAL A 95 12.93 -3.02 10.98
C VAL A 95 14.31 -2.99 11.64
N ARG A 96 14.47 -2.23 12.73
CA ARG A 96 15.74 -2.16 13.47
C ARG A 96 16.11 -3.50 14.10
N GLU A 97 15.14 -4.27 14.56
CA GLU A 97 15.35 -5.60 15.17
C GLU A 97 15.77 -6.68 14.16
N GLN A 98 15.57 -6.47 12.85
CA GLN A 98 16.00 -7.45 11.84
C GLN A 98 17.53 -7.57 11.74
N GLY A 99 18.26 -6.48 12.02
CA GLY A 99 19.71 -6.43 11.86
C GLY A 99 20.11 -6.76 10.42
N ASP A 100 21.02 -7.74 10.25
CA ASP A 100 21.53 -8.16 8.94
C ASP A 100 20.63 -9.19 8.21
N LYS A 101 19.51 -9.61 8.83
CA LYS A 101 18.62 -10.61 8.22
C LYS A 101 17.80 -9.98 7.09
N PRO A 102 17.61 -10.67 5.95
CA PRO A 102 16.71 -10.18 4.91
C PRO A 102 15.27 -10.17 5.42
N PHE A 103 14.52 -9.15 5.04
CA PHE A 103 13.12 -9.01 5.43
C PHE A 103 12.23 -8.57 4.28
N MET A 104 10.97 -9.02 4.32
CA MET A 104 9.89 -8.56 3.46
C MET A 104 8.90 -7.78 4.33
N LEU A 105 8.79 -6.49 4.05
CA LEU A 105 7.91 -5.57 4.76
C LEU A 105 6.74 -5.19 3.83
N PHE A 106 5.53 -5.57 4.21
CA PHE A 106 4.31 -5.05 3.61
C PHE A 106 3.73 -3.94 4.47
N TYR A 107 4.16 -2.70 4.22
CA TYR A 107 3.63 -1.54 4.93
C TYR A 107 2.36 -1.01 4.25
N ALA A 108 1.21 -1.52 4.67
CA ALA A 108 -0.11 -1.16 4.17
C ALA A 108 -0.64 0.09 4.89
N ILE A 109 0.00 1.23 4.64
CA ILE A 109 -0.35 2.53 5.21
C ILE A 109 -1.85 2.82 5.02
N THR A 110 -2.54 3.19 6.11
CA THR A 110 -3.99 3.45 6.07
C THR A 110 -4.30 4.89 5.60
N LEU A 111 -3.38 5.83 5.83
CA LEU A 111 -3.48 7.22 5.40
C LEU A 111 -3.64 7.35 3.87
N PRO A 112 -4.51 8.25 3.35
CA PRO A 112 -5.50 9.10 4.04
C PRO A 112 -6.93 8.52 3.96
N HIS A 113 -7.08 7.19 3.99
CA HIS A 113 -8.37 6.52 3.80
C HIS A 113 -9.33 6.77 4.98
N GLY A 114 -10.64 6.76 4.73
CA GLY A 114 -11.64 6.73 5.79
C GLY A 114 -12.03 8.13 6.28
N ARG A 115 -12.21 8.28 7.60
CA ARG A 115 -12.50 9.57 8.22
C ARG A 115 -11.23 10.42 8.25
N HIS A 116 -11.36 11.71 7.94
CA HIS A 116 -10.22 12.63 8.01
C HIS A 116 -10.08 13.12 9.45
N GLU A 117 -9.37 12.31 10.22
CA GLU A 117 -9.07 12.49 11.63
C GLU A 117 -7.54 12.55 11.76
N ILE A 118 -7.06 13.54 12.51
CA ILE A 118 -5.64 13.76 12.74
C ILE A 118 -5.46 14.28 14.16
N ASP A 119 -4.36 13.91 14.79
CA ASP A 119 -3.94 14.39 16.11
C ASP A 119 -3.27 15.77 16.04
N ASP A 120 -2.53 16.04 14.95
CA ASP A 120 -1.91 17.33 14.67
C ASP A 120 -2.14 17.79 13.22
N TYR A 121 -2.76 18.96 13.08
CA TYR A 121 -2.93 19.60 11.77
C TYR A 121 -1.62 20.14 11.17
N GLY A 122 -0.57 20.28 11.98
CA GLY A 122 0.75 20.76 11.56
C GLY A 122 0.67 22.11 10.84
N ILE A 123 1.33 22.19 9.68
CA ILE A 123 1.37 23.41 8.84
C ILE A 123 -0.01 23.82 8.28
N TYR A 124 -1.03 22.96 8.40
CA TYR A 124 -2.36 23.22 7.86
C TYR A 124 -3.32 23.88 8.86
N LYS A 125 -2.94 23.99 10.14
CA LYS A 125 -3.78 24.50 11.22
C LYS A 125 -4.47 25.84 10.90
N ASP A 126 -3.70 26.78 10.37
CA ASP A 126 -4.16 28.15 10.09
C ASP A 126 -4.67 28.35 8.65
N ASN A 127 -4.78 27.29 7.84
CA ASN A 127 -5.35 27.40 6.50
C ASN A 127 -6.85 27.75 6.57
N PRO A 128 -7.40 28.51 5.60
CA PRO A 128 -8.82 28.86 5.56
C PRO A 128 -9.73 27.70 5.09
N TRP A 129 -9.23 26.46 5.16
CA TRP A 129 -9.94 25.25 4.74
C TRP A 129 -10.85 24.71 5.85
N THR A 130 -11.76 23.81 5.51
CA THR A 130 -12.52 23.08 6.54
C THR A 130 -11.60 22.17 7.35
N GLU A 131 -11.98 21.84 8.58
CA GLU A 131 -11.19 20.94 9.44
C GLU A 131 -10.92 19.58 8.75
N GLN A 132 -11.90 19.03 8.03
CA GLN A 132 -11.72 17.79 7.27
C GLN A 132 -10.69 17.94 6.12
N GLN A 133 -10.66 19.09 5.45
CA GLN A 133 -9.67 19.37 4.39
C GLN A 133 -8.26 19.54 4.97
N LYS A 134 -8.13 20.22 6.11
CA LYS A 134 -6.86 20.32 6.84
C LYS A 134 -6.38 18.95 7.29
N ALA A 135 -7.26 18.14 7.87
CA ALA A 135 -6.94 16.79 8.32
C ALA A 135 -6.48 15.91 7.16
N TYR A 136 -7.18 15.92 6.02
CA TYR A 136 -6.76 15.17 4.83
C TYR A 136 -5.37 15.59 4.35
N ALA A 137 -5.08 16.89 4.28
CA ALA A 137 -3.77 17.38 3.88
C ALA A 137 -2.68 16.98 4.90
N ALA A 138 -2.98 17.10 6.20
CA ALA A 138 -2.09 16.67 7.27
C ALA A 138 -1.81 15.16 7.23
N GLN A 139 -2.82 14.33 6.95
CA GLN A 139 -2.66 12.88 6.75
C GLN A 139 -1.72 12.56 5.57
N ILE A 140 -1.79 13.31 4.47
CA ILE A 140 -0.84 13.14 3.35
C ILE A 140 0.58 13.52 3.78
N THR A 141 0.77 14.65 4.46
CA THR A 141 2.09 15.04 5.00
C THR A 141 2.62 14.02 6.01
N ARG A 142 1.74 13.46 6.85
CA ARG A 142 2.11 12.44 7.82
C ARG A 142 2.63 11.18 7.13
N MET A 143 1.94 10.73 6.08
CA MET A 143 2.40 9.60 5.26
C MET A 143 3.78 9.87 4.62
N ASP A 144 4.00 11.07 4.09
CA ASP A 144 5.30 11.46 3.51
C ASP A 144 6.42 11.44 4.56
N THR A 145 6.17 12.01 5.75
CA THR A 145 7.11 11.96 6.88
C THR A 145 7.42 10.55 7.33
N ASP A 146 6.39 9.69 7.49
CA ASP A 146 6.53 8.30 7.94
C ASP A 146 7.35 7.46 6.94
N ILE A 147 7.17 7.70 5.63
CA ILE A 147 7.99 7.07 4.57
C ILE A 147 9.43 7.62 4.61
N GLY A 148 9.60 8.91 4.86
CA GLY A 148 10.91 9.54 5.05
C GLY A 148 11.68 8.92 6.21
N GLU A 149 11.03 8.71 7.36
CA GLU A 149 11.61 8.07 8.53
C GLU A 149 12.04 6.62 8.26
N LEU A 150 11.24 5.85 7.49
CA LEU A 150 11.64 4.51 7.05
C LEU A 150 12.90 4.59 6.17
N ALA A 151 12.91 5.48 5.18
CA ALA A 151 14.06 5.64 4.29
C ALA A 151 15.33 6.07 5.04
N ASP A 152 15.21 6.96 6.02
CA ASP A 152 16.31 7.38 6.88
C ASP A 152 16.77 6.25 7.80
N THR A 153 15.85 5.49 8.40
CA THR A 153 16.19 4.30 9.19
C THR A 153 16.97 3.28 8.36
N LEU A 154 16.59 3.02 7.10
CA LEU A 154 17.33 2.13 6.20
C LEU A 154 18.76 2.64 5.92
N ARG A 155 18.97 3.97 5.84
CA ARG A 155 20.29 4.58 5.66
C ARG A 155 21.12 4.49 6.95
N GLU A 156 20.53 4.80 8.10
CA GLU A 156 21.17 4.71 9.41
C GLU A 156 21.66 3.29 9.70
N LEU A 157 20.86 2.28 9.35
CA LEU A 157 21.21 0.87 9.49
C LEU A 157 22.25 0.40 8.45
N GLY A 158 22.58 1.22 7.45
CA GLY A 158 23.55 0.87 6.41
C GLY A 158 23.05 -0.16 5.38
N ILE A 159 21.74 -0.42 5.32
CA ILE A 159 21.13 -1.44 4.45
C ILE A 159 20.40 -0.87 3.24
N ALA A 160 20.41 0.46 3.07
CA ALA A 160 19.73 1.17 1.98
C ALA A 160 20.07 0.61 0.57
N GLU A 161 21.35 0.37 0.26
CA GLU A 161 21.78 -0.17 -1.06
C GLU A 161 21.34 -1.62 -1.28
N ASN A 162 21.03 -2.35 -0.20
CA ASN A 162 20.55 -3.72 -0.22
C ASN A 162 19.03 -3.82 0.02
N THR A 163 18.30 -2.71 -0.11
CA THR A 163 16.85 -2.66 0.10
C THR A 163 16.17 -2.08 -1.13
N LEU A 164 15.24 -2.85 -1.71
CA LEU A 164 14.28 -2.34 -2.69
C LEU A 164 13.03 -1.84 -1.95
N LEU A 165 12.79 -0.53 -1.99
CA LEU A 165 11.55 0.10 -1.52
C LEU A 165 10.66 0.41 -2.73
N VAL A 166 9.41 -0.03 -2.69
CA VAL A 166 8.39 0.31 -3.70
C VAL A 166 7.22 0.99 -3.00
N PHE A 167 6.83 2.16 -3.49
CA PHE A 167 5.66 2.90 -3.03
C PHE A 167 4.62 2.96 -4.15
N SER A 168 3.34 2.81 -3.79
CA SER A 168 2.21 3.05 -4.68
C SER A 168 0.92 3.25 -3.89
N GLY A 169 -0.01 4.05 -4.41
CA GLY A 169 -1.41 4.02 -3.95
C GLY A 169 -2.14 2.74 -4.36
N ASP A 170 -3.13 2.26 -3.59
CA ASP A 170 -3.86 1.01 -3.86
C ASP A 170 -5.02 1.17 -4.87
N ASN A 171 -5.57 2.37 -4.98
CA ASN A 171 -6.58 2.80 -5.94
C ASN A 171 -6.60 4.32 -6.07
N GLY A 172 -7.27 4.81 -7.12
CA GLY A 172 -7.38 6.24 -7.39
C GLY A 172 -8.17 7.00 -6.33
N SER A 173 -8.18 8.33 -6.45
CA SER A 173 -8.77 9.23 -5.45
C SER A 173 -10.18 8.81 -5.02
N SER A 174 -10.49 8.87 -3.72
CA SER A 174 -11.86 8.66 -3.24
C SER A 174 -12.81 9.82 -3.62
N PHE A 175 -12.25 10.95 -4.04
CA PHE A 175 -13.01 12.14 -4.38
C PHE A 175 -13.24 12.26 -5.88
N SER A 176 -14.48 12.58 -6.26
CA SER A 176 -14.77 13.07 -7.59
C SER A 176 -13.98 14.38 -7.83
N PRO A 177 -13.37 14.59 -9.01
CA PRO A 177 -12.73 15.85 -9.36
C PRO A 177 -13.64 17.08 -9.23
N GLU A 178 -14.96 16.87 -9.28
CA GLU A 178 -15.96 17.94 -9.14
C GLU A 178 -16.36 18.26 -7.70
N SER A 179 -16.00 17.41 -6.73
CA SER A 179 -16.25 17.67 -5.31
C SER A 179 -15.39 18.83 -4.79
N GLU A 180 -15.73 19.37 -3.61
CA GLU A 180 -14.94 20.42 -2.96
C GLU A 180 -13.50 19.97 -2.71
N PHE A 181 -13.30 18.75 -2.20
CA PHE A 181 -11.97 18.14 -2.04
C PHE A 181 -11.26 17.94 -3.39
N GLY A 182 -11.99 17.44 -4.39
CA GLY A 182 -11.45 17.21 -5.73
C GLY A 182 -10.89 18.47 -6.38
N LYS A 183 -11.64 19.58 -6.28
CA LYS A 183 -11.22 20.89 -6.79
C LYS A 183 -10.07 21.49 -6.00
N LEU A 184 -10.15 21.44 -4.68
CA LEU A 184 -9.13 22.03 -3.80
C LEU A 184 -7.77 21.35 -3.97
N PHE A 185 -7.75 20.01 -3.94
CA PHE A 185 -6.52 19.21 -4.04
C PHE A 185 -6.20 18.73 -5.45
N LYS A 186 -6.95 19.23 -6.45
CA LYS A 186 -6.74 18.94 -7.87
C LYS A 186 -6.69 17.43 -8.16
N GLN A 187 -7.60 16.66 -7.57
CA GLN A 187 -7.66 15.21 -7.72
C GLN A 187 -7.92 14.84 -9.19
N ALA A 188 -7.06 13.98 -9.76
CA ALA A 188 -7.06 13.61 -11.18
C ALA A 188 -6.90 14.79 -12.18
N SER A 189 -6.37 15.93 -11.73
CA SER A 189 -6.26 17.16 -12.52
C SER A 189 -5.27 17.14 -13.69
N ASN A 190 -4.43 16.12 -13.80
CA ASN A 190 -3.53 15.88 -14.93
C ASN A 190 -4.26 15.32 -16.17
N GLY A 191 -5.57 15.60 -16.29
CA GLY A 191 -6.42 15.15 -17.40
C GLY A 191 -6.91 13.71 -17.27
N LEU A 192 -6.70 13.05 -16.13
CA LEU A 192 -7.17 11.68 -15.91
C LEU A 192 -8.67 11.68 -15.62
N ARG A 193 -9.39 10.77 -16.29
CA ARG A 193 -10.83 10.60 -16.10
C ARG A 193 -11.12 9.64 -14.95
N GLY A 194 -12.16 9.91 -14.17
CA GLY A 194 -12.67 8.99 -13.15
C GLY A 194 -11.91 9.06 -11.83
N TYR A 195 -12.41 8.31 -10.85
CA TYR A 195 -11.94 8.24 -9.46
C TYR A 195 -12.30 6.85 -8.89
N LYS A 196 -11.99 6.57 -7.62
CA LYS A 196 -12.20 5.28 -6.96
C LYS A 196 -13.54 4.63 -7.31
N ARG A 197 -13.53 3.30 -7.50
CA ARG A 197 -14.65 2.48 -8.02
C ARG A 197 -15.00 2.70 -9.49
N GLY A 198 -14.20 3.47 -10.24
CA GLY A 198 -14.27 3.54 -11.69
C GLY A 198 -13.26 2.62 -12.40
N MET A 199 -13.35 2.56 -13.73
CA MET A 199 -12.43 1.82 -14.62
C MET A 199 -11.59 2.73 -15.53
N TYR A 200 -11.69 4.04 -15.32
CA TYR A 200 -10.91 5.05 -16.04
C TYR A 200 -9.55 5.31 -15.36
N GLU A 201 -8.68 6.08 -16.01
CA GLU A 201 -7.30 6.28 -15.55
C GLU A 201 -7.19 6.87 -14.14
N GLY A 202 -8.03 7.84 -13.77
CA GLY A 202 -8.02 8.44 -12.43
C GLY A 202 -8.48 7.49 -11.31
N ALA A 203 -8.99 6.30 -11.67
CA ALA A 203 -9.31 5.22 -10.75
C ALA A 203 -8.22 4.15 -10.65
N LEU A 204 -7.51 3.88 -11.76
CA LEU A 204 -6.59 2.75 -11.89
C LEU A 204 -5.12 3.16 -11.88
N ARG A 205 -4.77 4.30 -12.48
CA ARG A 205 -3.39 4.81 -12.55
C ARG A 205 -2.99 5.45 -11.22
N GLN A 206 -1.91 4.96 -10.64
CA GLN A 206 -1.46 5.34 -9.30
C GLN A 206 -0.18 6.19 -9.35
N ALA A 207 -0.03 7.07 -8.36
CA ALA A 207 1.28 7.60 -8.02
C ALA A 207 2.11 6.45 -7.45
N ALA A 208 3.30 6.24 -8.01
CA ALA A 208 4.19 5.18 -7.58
C ALA A 208 5.65 5.52 -7.88
N PHE A 209 6.56 4.99 -7.06
CA PHE A 209 8.00 5.06 -7.29
C PHE A 209 8.68 3.82 -6.73
N ALA A 210 9.90 3.54 -7.21
CA ALA A 210 10.79 2.54 -6.64
C ALA A 210 12.13 3.18 -6.29
N TRP A 211 12.72 2.77 -5.18
CA TRP A 211 13.98 3.26 -4.66
C TRP A 211 14.86 2.08 -4.27
N TRP A 212 16.02 1.98 -4.91
CA TRP A 212 17.03 0.96 -4.65
C TRP A 212 18.40 1.54 -5.04
N PRO A 213 19.04 2.29 -4.12
CA PRO A 213 20.32 2.95 -4.36
C PRO A 213 21.38 2.00 -4.93
N GLY A 214 22.16 2.48 -5.89
CA GLY A 214 23.18 1.67 -6.59
C GLY A 214 22.63 0.73 -7.67
N THR A 215 21.32 0.45 -7.67
CA THR A 215 20.68 -0.47 -8.64
C THR A 215 19.72 0.26 -9.60
N ILE A 216 18.80 1.07 -9.08
CA ILE A 216 17.87 1.86 -9.90
C ILE A 216 18.54 3.19 -10.29
N PRO A 217 18.55 3.57 -11.59
CA PRO A 217 19.04 4.88 -12.01
C PRO A 217 18.27 6.03 -11.35
N ALA A 218 19.00 6.87 -10.59
CA ALA A 218 18.40 7.98 -9.86
C ALA A 218 17.77 9.03 -10.79
N GLY A 219 16.60 9.56 -10.40
CA GLY A 219 15.91 10.61 -11.15
C GLY A 219 15.27 10.17 -12.46
N ARG A 220 15.26 8.86 -12.75
CA ARG A 220 14.56 8.32 -13.92
C ARG A 220 13.05 8.46 -13.76
N VAL A 221 12.40 8.94 -14.82
CA VAL A 221 10.95 8.93 -15.00
C VAL A 221 10.64 8.12 -16.25
N ASP A 222 9.67 7.21 -16.14
CA ASP A 222 9.26 6.33 -17.23
C ASP A 222 7.73 6.18 -17.21
N ASP A 223 7.11 6.15 -18.39
CA ASP A 223 5.66 6.09 -18.58
C ASP A 223 5.17 4.69 -19.00
N GLN A 224 6.08 3.72 -19.10
CA GLN A 224 5.72 2.34 -19.38
C GLN A 224 4.90 1.74 -18.22
N PRO A 225 3.79 1.07 -18.54
CA PRO A 225 2.87 0.52 -17.56
C PRO A 225 3.47 -0.70 -16.84
N TRP A 226 3.10 -0.85 -15.59
CA TRP A 226 3.28 -2.06 -14.80
C TRP A 226 2.08 -2.20 -13.84
N ALA A 227 1.96 -3.33 -13.16
CA ALA A 227 0.84 -3.63 -12.28
C ALA A 227 1.30 -4.31 -10.98
N PHE A 228 0.48 -4.25 -9.93
CA PHE A 228 0.82 -4.83 -8.64
C PHE A 228 1.18 -6.31 -8.68
N TRP A 229 0.51 -7.07 -9.53
CA TRP A 229 0.80 -8.50 -9.70
C TRP A 229 2.19 -8.77 -10.30
N ASP A 230 2.89 -7.77 -10.83
CA ASP A 230 4.29 -7.87 -11.27
C ASP A 230 5.28 -7.89 -10.09
N LEU A 231 4.90 -7.43 -8.89
CA LEU A 231 5.79 -7.40 -7.73
C LEU A 231 6.13 -8.80 -7.22
N MET A 232 5.21 -9.76 -7.36
CA MET A 232 5.41 -11.15 -6.95
C MET A 232 6.57 -11.82 -7.73
N PRO A 233 6.55 -11.92 -9.07
CA PRO A 233 7.68 -12.48 -9.82
C PRO A 233 8.95 -11.62 -9.73
N THR A 234 8.82 -10.30 -9.56
CA THR A 234 9.98 -9.43 -9.27
C THR A 234 10.67 -9.86 -7.99
N PHE A 235 9.90 -10.10 -6.92
CA PHE A 235 10.43 -10.56 -5.64
C PHE A 235 11.09 -11.94 -5.76
N VAL A 236 10.47 -12.88 -6.49
CA VAL A 236 11.07 -14.21 -6.74
C VAL A 236 12.44 -14.08 -7.40
N GLU A 237 12.56 -13.23 -8.44
CA GLU A 237 13.82 -13.05 -9.15
C GLU A 237 14.91 -12.42 -8.27
N ILE A 238 14.61 -11.36 -7.51
CA ILE A 238 15.63 -10.69 -6.67
C ILE A 238 16.04 -11.52 -5.46
N SER A 239 15.11 -12.29 -4.87
CA SER A 239 15.36 -13.05 -3.65
C SER A 239 15.99 -14.42 -3.92
N GLY A 240 15.86 -14.95 -5.15
CA GLY A 240 16.20 -16.32 -5.47
C GLY A 240 15.28 -17.35 -4.81
N ALA A 241 14.14 -16.92 -4.26
CA ALA A 241 13.14 -17.78 -3.65
C ALA A 241 12.71 -18.91 -4.58
N GLN A 242 12.40 -20.07 -3.99
CA GLN A 242 11.79 -21.18 -4.70
C GLN A 242 10.32 -21.20 -4.32
N PRO A 243 9.41 -20.69 -5.19
CA PRO A 243 8.01 -20.57 -4.83
C PRO A 243 7.42 -21.93 -4.43
N PRO A 244 6.47 -21.96 -3.46
CA PRO A 244 5.83 -23.19 -3.05
C PRO A 244 4.99 -23.80 -4.19
N ALA A 245 4.59 -25.07 -4.02
CA ALA A 245 3.68 -25.72 -4.96
C ALA A 245 2.37 -24.93 -5.10
N GLY A 246 1.85 -24.82 -6.33
CA GLY A 246 0.66 -24.04 -6.62
C GLY A 246 0.93 -22.55 -6.90
N TYR A 247 2.19 -22.11 -6.86
CA TYR A 247 2.55 -20.78 -7.32
C TYR A 247 2.27 -20.61 -8.82
N GLU A 248 1.36 -19.70 -9.13
CA GLU A 248 1.08 -19.20 -10.46
C GLU A 248 1.00 -17.67 -10.39
N THR A 249 1.41 -16.98 -11.46
CA THR A 249 1.36 -15.52 -11.50
C THR A 249 1.00 -15.03 -12.90
N ASP A 250 0.15 -13.99 -12.94
CA ASP A 250 -0.13 -13.21 -14.15
C ASP A 250 0.90 -12.09 -14.38
N GLY A 251 1.87 -11.95 -13.46
CA GLY A 251 2.88 -10.91 -13.48
C GLY A 251 4.10 -11.25 -14.29
N TYR A 252 4.83 -10.20 -14.64
CA TYR A 252 6.16 -10.29 -15.22
C TYR A 252 7.14 -9.56 -14.31
N SER A 253 8.32 -10.14 -14.12
CA SER A 253 9.35 -9.50 -13.31
C SER A 253 9.73 -8.12 -13.86
N LEU A 254 9.90 -7.16 -12.95
CA LEU A 254 10.32 -5.80 -13.21
C LEU A 254 11.83 -5.60 -13.00
N VAL A 255 12.62 -6.63 -12.69
CA VAL A 255 14.04 -6.46 -12.36
C VAL A 255 14.83 -5.76 -13.46
N GLU A 256 14.67 -6.19 -14.72
CA GLU A 256 15.29 -5.52 -15.87
C GLU A 256 14.81 -4.08 -16.00
N TYR A 257 13.51 -3.85 -15.85
CA TYR A 257 12.91 -2.52 -15.92
C TYR A 257 13.44 -1.59 -14.83
N LEU A 258 13.53 -2.06 -13.58
CA LEU A 258 14.06 -1.31 -12.43
C LEU A 258 15.53 -0.92 -12.66
N LYS A 259 16.33 -1.78 -13.27
CA LYS A 259 17.74 -1.52 -13.63
C LYS A 259 17.92 -0.56 -14.82
N GLY A 260 16.85 0.00 -15.36
CA GLY A 260 16.88 0.95 -16.48
C GLY A 260 16.63 0.33 -17.85
N GLY A 261 16.30 -0.96 -17.91
CA GLY A 261 15.85 -1.63 -19.14
C GLY A 261 14.38 -1.35 -19.48
N PRO A 262 13.86 -1.98 -20.53
CA PRO A 262 12.45 -1.86 -20.93
C PRO A 262 11.51 -2.56 -19.94
N ALA A 263 10.27 -2.08 -19.83
CA ALA A 263 9.20 -2.77 -19.15
C ALA A 263 8.90 -4.12 -19.84
N PRO A 264 8.45 -5.13 -19.08
CA PRO A 264 8.08 -6.42 -19.65
C PRO A 264 6.96 -6.27 -20.68
N LYS A 265 7.11 -6.98 -21.81
CA LYS A 265 6.09 -7.02 -22.86
C LYS A 265 4.92 -7.88 -22.41
N ARG A 266 3.71 -7.36 -22.61
CA ARG A 266 2.45 -8.10 -22.40
C ARG A 266 1.42 -7.69 -23.43
N ASP A 267 0.47 -8.58 -23.69
CA ASP A 267 -0.60 -8.33 -24.67
C ASP A 267 -1.61 -7.31 -24.15
N TYR A 268 -1.96 -7.39 -22.86
CA TYR A 268 -2.89 -6.47 -22.22
C TYR A 268 -2.71 -6.41 -20.70
N PHE A 269 -3.31 -5.38 -20.10
CA PHE A 269 -3.66 -5.32 -18.69
C PHE A 269 -5.19 -5.42 -18.57
N TYR A 270 -5.66 -6.06 -17.51
CA TYR A 270 -7.09 -6.29 -17.28
C TYR A 270 -7.50 -5.90 -15.86
N TRP A 271 -8.67 -5.28 -15.75
CA TRP A 271 -9.31 -4.96 -14.47
C TRP A 271 -10.79 -5.27 -14.53
N GLU A 272 -11.32 -5.80 -13.42
CA GLU A 272 -12.74 -6.08 -13.24
C GLU A 272 -13.16 -5.77 -11.81
N LEU A 273 -14.37 -5.23 -11.65
CA LEU A 273 -14.99 -4.98 -10.36
C LEU A 273 -16.47 -5.37 -10.46
N HIS A 274 -17.00 -6.01 -9.41
CA HIS A 274 -18.39 -6.45 -9.31
C HIS A 274 -19.16 -5.59 -8.27
N PRO A 275 -19.57 -4.35 -8.60
CA PRO A 275 -20.33 -3.51 -7.66
C PRO A 275 -21.82 -3.89 -7.55
N GLY A 276 -22.29 -4.84 -8.39
CA GLY A 276 -23.68 -5.31 -8.46
C GLY A 276 -23.79 -6.46 -9.48
N ASP A 277 -24.97 -6.64 -10.08
CA ASP A 277 -25.25 -7.77 -10.99
C ASP A 277 -24.42 -7.79 -12.28
N ARG A 278 -23.87 -6.64 -12.69
CA ARG A 278 -23.03 -6.53 -13.89
C ARG A 278 -21.64 -6.01 -13.53
N PRO A 279 -20.58 -6.69 -14.00
CA PRO A 279 -19.23 -6.22 -13.77
C PRO A 279 -18.92 -5.00 -14.63
N ILE A 280 -18.16 -4.08 -14.03
CA ILE A 280 -17.44 -3.05 -14.78
C ILE A 280 -16.04 -3.57 -15.07
N GLN A 281 -15.50 -3.22 -16.24
CA GLN A 281 -14.22 -3.77 -16.72
C GLN A 281 -13.40 -2.71 -17.44
N ALA A 282 -12.08 -2.90 -17.45
CA ALA A 282 -11.15 -2.22 -18.35
C ALA A 282 -10.11 -3.19 -18.91
N ALA A 283 -9.69 -2.94 -20.14
CA ALA A 283 -8.52 -3.54 -20.74
C ALA A 283 -7.62 -2.46 -21.36
N ARG A 284 -6.31 -2.57 -21.19
CA ARG A 284 -5.32 -1.68 -21.81
C ARG A 284 -4.34 -2.50 -22.65
N PHE A 285 -4.15 -2.15 -23.91
CA PHE A 285 -3.27 -2.86 -24.85
C PHE A 285 -2.66 -1.87 -25.84
N GLY A 286 -1.32 -1.85 -25.93
CA GLY A 286 -0.61 -0.75 -26.60
C GLY A 286 -1.06 0.62 -26.09
N ASP A 287 -1.42 1.50 -27.02
CA ASP A 287 -1.93 2.85 -26.74
C ASP A 287 -3.46 2.91 -26.53
N TRP A 288 -4.14 1.75 -26.61
CA TRP A 288 -5.59 1.67 -26.51
C TRP A 288 -6.02 1.28 -25.10
N LYS A 289 -7.16 1.85 -24.69
CA LYS A 289 -7.89 1.43 -23.49
C LYS A 289 -9.37 1.27 -23.79
N ALA A 290 -9.92 0.12 -23.46
CA ALA A 290 -11.36 -0.16 -23.51
C ALA A 290 -11.93 -0.12 -22.08
N VAL A 291 -13.14 0.45 -21.93
CA VAL A 291 -13.87 0.51 -20.65
C VAL A 291 -15.32 0.08 -20.86
N ARG A 292 -15.80 -0.85 -20.02
CA ARG A 292 -17.20 -1.31 -19.98
C ARG A 292 -17.80 -0.98 -18.61
N ASN A 293 -18.88 -0.19 -18.55
CA ASN A 293 -19.46 0.31 -17.30
C ASN A 293 -20.72 -0.46 -16.83
N GLY A 294 -20.80 -1.77 -17.10
CA GLY A 294 -21.98 -2.61 -16.83
C GLY A 294 -23.05 -2.53 -17.91
#